data_AF-A0A7K1SLW3-F1
#
_entry.id   AF-A0A7K1SLW3-F1
#
_cell.length_a   1.000
_cell.length_b   1.000
_cell.length_c   1.000
_cell.angle_alpha   90.00
_cell.angle_beta   90.00
_cell.angle_gamma   90.00
#
_symmetry.space_group_name_H-M   'P 1'
#
loop_
_entity.id
_entity.type
_entity.pdbx_description
1 polymer ?
#
loop_
_entity_poly.entity_id
_entity_poly.type
_entity_poly.pdbx_seq_one_letter_code
_entity_poly.pdbx_strand_id
1 'polypeptide(L)'
;MKTPIANRFSHLTLRFVWVLALWIAGYGVSYGQGGTPQRASTTKPLAATVASGPVDSLTFDFNQDISVQLISFDEMYKIALAYSPAVKFESALATAQQAAYQLSKMQLLNNVGGFANYSMGNQAILSTGTSANDQLGQISNGYRVGFNLSVSIHDIFARPQEIKLARATFEANAERKRTAEIQLKRDLFNLYQDLLLSQRVLQIRLRDDQSSLAAYRIAEVEMQKGKITPEAAANNSSRYAESRTTVEQAKTQFIKNIYALELFVGVPIRQLKRI
;
A
#
# COMPACT_ATOMS: atom_id res chain seq x y z
N MET A 1 8.90 70.29 34.53
CA MET A 1 7.79 69.63 33.81
C MET A 1 8.36 68.95 32.57
N LYS A 2 8.01 67.67 32.36
CA LYS A 2 8.74 66.68 31.54
C LYS A 2 8.31 66.69 30.07
N THR A 3 9.29 66.53 29.18
CA THR A 3 9.20 66.25 27.72
C THR A 3 9.48 64.75 27.45
N PRO A 4 9.61 64.24 26.21
CA PRO A 4 8.58 63.48 25.49
C PRO A 4 8.95 61.99 25.26
N ILE A 5 7.95 61.10 25.21
CA ILE A 5 8.10 59.67 24.89
C ILE A 5 7.55 59.44 23.46
N ALA A 6 8.38 59.63 22.44
CA ALA A 6 7.97 59.39 21.03
C ALA A 6 9.15 59.02 20.10
N ASN A 7 10.10 58.19 20.54
CA ASN A 7 11.24 57.84 19.67
C ASN A 7 11.78 56.40 19.80
N ARG A 8 10.90 55.38 19.94
CA ARG A 8 11.34 53.97 20.01
C ARG A 8 10.67 52.97 19.05
N PHE A 9 9.79 53.41 18.15
CA PHE A 9 9.10 52.50 17.22
C PHE A 9 9.47 52.64 15.72
N SER A 10 10.36 53.55 15.34
CA SER A 10 10.74 53.76 13.93
C SER A 10 11.85 52.82 13.42
N HIS A 11 12.58 52.13 14.29
CA HIS A 11 13.72 51.30 13.88
C HIS A 11 13.38 49.83 13.64
N LEU A 12 12.19 49.36 14.00
CA LEU A 12 11.80 47.95 13.86
C LEU A 12 11.13 47.64 12.51
N THR A 13 10.44 48.61 11.91
CA THR A 13 9.74 48.45 10.62
C THR A 13 10.67 48.54 9.42
N LEU A 14 11.81 49.22 9.54
CA LEU A 14 12.74 49.43 8.43
C LEU A 14 13.58 48.18 8.07
N ARG A 15 13.82 47.27 9.03
CA ARG A 15 14.64 46.06 8.78
C ARG A 15 13.86 44.93 8.11
N PHE A 16 12.55 44.88 8.27
CA PHE A 16 11.73 43.79 7.73
C PHE A 16 11.43 43.96 6.23
N VAL A 17 11.33 45.21 5.76
CA VAL A 17 11.07 45.54 4.34
C VAL A 17 12.28 45.20 3.44
N TRP A 18 13.51 45.30 3.96
CA TRP A 18 14.72 44.94 3.22
C TRP A 18 14.93 43.43 3.04
N VAL A 19 14.42 42.59 3.96
CA VAL A 19 14.56 41.12 3.86
C VAL A 19 13.61 40.55 2.80
N LEU A 20 12.44 41.16 2.59
CA LEU A 20 11.49 40.74 1.55
C LEU A 20 11.93 41.16 0.15
N ALA A 21 12.59 42.33 0.02
CA ALA A 21 13.11 42.83 -1.26
C ALA A 21 14.32 42.02 -1.77
N LEU A 22 15.10 41.41 -0.87
CA LEU A 22 16.24 40.56 -1.22
C LEU A 22 15.85 39.14 -1.68
N TRP A 23 14.61 38.70 -1.44
CA TRP A 23 14.09 37.42 -1.93
C TRP A 23 13.53 37.48 -3.36
N ILE A 24 13.15 38.67 -3.83
CA ILE A 24 12.53 38.87 -5.15
C ILE A 24 13.58 39.17 -6.24
N ALA A 25 14.80 39.56 -5.87
CA ALA A 25 15.89 39.82 -6.81
C ALA A 25 16.78 38.60 -7.15
N GLY A 26 16.48 37.41 -6.60
CA GLY A 26 17.34 36.22 -6.72
C GLY A 26 16.90 35.14 -7.72
N TYR A 27 15.71 35.24 -8.31
CA TYR A 27 15.19 34.22 -9.24
C TYR A 27 14.86 34.80 -10.61
N GLY A 28 15.92 35.09 -11.36
CA GLY A 28 15.86 35.34 -12.80
C GLY A 28 17.02 34.61 -13.46
N VAL A 29 16.88 33.31 -13.72
CA VAL A 29 17.75 32.58 -14.63
C VAL A 29 16.91 31.91 -15.71
N SER A 30 17.34 32.22 -16.93
CA SER A 30 16.77 31.94 -18.24
C SER A 30 16.69 30.45 -18.57
N TYR A 31 15.76 30.15 -19.48
CA TYR A 31 15.67 28.89 -20.20
C TYR A 31 16.99 28.54 -20.92
N GLY A 32 17.45 27.31 -20.72
CA GLY A 32 18.47 26.65 -21.51
C GLY A 32 18.10 25.18 -21.70
N GLN A 33 17.55 24.84 -22.86
CA GLN A 33 17.52 23.48 -23.36
C GLN A 33 18.96 23.04 -23.62
N GLY A 34 19.52 22.24 -22.72
CA GLY A 34 20.82 21.61 -22.84
C GLY A 34 20.69 20.14 -22.49
N GLY A 35 20.92 19.27 -23.47
CA GLY A 35 20.76 17.83 -23.35
C GLY A 35 21.59 17.24 -22.21
N THR A 36 20.99 16.33 -21.47
CA THR A 36 21.70 15.49 -20.52
C THR A 36 22.55 14.47 -21.29
N PRO A 37 23.87 14.38 -21.04
CA PRO A 37 24.67 13.31 -21.59
C PRO A 37 24.25 12.00 -20.93
N GLN A 38 23.69 11.13 -21.76
CA GLN A 38 23.38 9.74 -21.48
C GLN A 38 24.68 9.03 -21.05
N ARG A 39 24.79 8.74 -19.76
CA ARG A 39 25.91 7.95 -19.24
C ARG A 39 25.72 6.52 -19.73
N ALA A 40 26.46 6.19 -20.78
CA ALA A 40 26.62 4.84 -21.29
C ALA A 40 27.13 3.94 -20.15
N SER A 41 26.26 3.05 -19.65
CA SER A 41 26.70 1.87 -18.93
C SER A 41 27.33 0.94 -19.97
N THR A 42 28.65 1.02 -20.05
CA THR A 42 29.51 0.06 -20.75
C THR A 42 29.11 -1.36 -20.37
N THR A 43 28.57 -2.07 -21.35
CA THR A 43 28.48 -3.52 -21.41
C THR A 43 29.90 -4.10 -21.33
N LYS A 44 30.25 -4.66 -20.17
CA LYS A 44 31.34 -5.64 -20.06
C LYS A 44 30.70 -7.03 -19.95
N PRO A 45 30.96 -7.96 -20.89
CA PRO A 45 30.36 -9.28 -20.84
C PRO A 45 31.05 -10.10 -19.74
N LEU A 46 30.30 -10.49 -18.71
CA LEU A 46 30.73 -11.54 -17.80
C LEU A 46 30.40 -12.87 -18.46
N ALA A 47 31.45 -13.49 -18.96
CA ALA A 47 31.48 -14.85 -19.46
C ALA A 47 30.85 -15.82 -18.46
N ALA A 48 30.18 -16.82 -19.02
CA ALA A 48 29.50 -17.89 -18.33
C ALA A 48 30.36 -18.53 -17.23
N THR A 49 29.80 -18.65 -16.04
CA THR A 49 30.05 -19.81 -15.19
C THR A 49 28.72 -20.52 -15.06
N VAL A 50 28.58 -21.60 -15.81
CA VAL A 50 27.48 -22.55 -15.71
C VAL A 50 27.65 -23.27 -14.37
N ALA A 51 27.07 -22.70 -13.31
CA ALA A 51 26.81 -23.43 -12.08
C ALA A 51 25.41 -24.04 -12.22
N SER A 52 25.42 -25.28 -12.68
CA SER A 52 24.29 -26.20 -12.73
C SER A 52 23.61 -26.33 -11.37
N GLY A 53 22.34 -25.93 -11.31
CA GLY A 53 21.42 -26.31 -10.24
C GLY A 53 20.20 -25.40 -10.25
N PRO A 54 18.96 -25.93 -10.38
CA PRO A 54 17.79 -25.13 -10.03
C PRO A 54 17.90 -24.78 -8.55
N VAL A 55 18.09 -23.51 -8.23
CA VAL A 55 18.01 -23.01 -6.85
C VAL A 55 16.52 -22.86 -6.49
N ASP A 56 15.80 -23.98 -6.55
CA ASP A 56 14.54 -24.18 -5.82
C ASP A 56 14.94 -24.49 -4.38
N SER A 57 15.19 -23.45 -3.60
CA SER A 57 15.46 -23.56 -2.16
C SER A 57 14.16 -23.80 -1.38
N LEU A 58 13.43 -24.85 -1.77
CA LEU A 58 12.33 -25.51 -1.07
C LEU A 58 12.94 -26.59 -0.14
N THR A 59 13.73 -26.18 0.84
CA THR A 59 14.25 -27.12 1.86
C THR A 59 13.44 -26.99 3.14
N PHE A 60 12.15 -27.31 3.03
CA PHE A 60 11.37 -27.80 4.17
C PHE A 60 11.69 -29.29 4.34
N ASP A 61 12.09 -29.68 5.53
CA ASP A 61 12.22 -31.10 5.84
C ASP A 61 10.81 -31.68 6.01
N PHE A 62 10.35 -32.43 5.01
CA PHE A 62 9.01 -33.06 5.02
C PHE A 62 8.82 -34.03 6.20
N ASN A 63 9.92 -34.50 6.81
CA ASN A 63 9.91 -35.41 7.95
C ASN A 63 9.76 -34.71 9.30
N GLN A 64 9.98 -33.39 9.37
CA GLN A 64 9.78 -32.60 10.59
C GLN A 64 8.47 -31.81 10.51
N ASP A 65 7.78 -31.67 11.64
CA ASP A 65 6.53 -30.91 11.71
C ASP A 65 6.78 -29.46 11.27
N ILE A 66 5.95 -28.97 10.34
CA ILE A 66 6.07 -27.62 9.77
C ILE A 66 5.78 -26.56 10.83
N SER A 67 5.01 -26.89 11.88
CA SER A 67 4.80 -26.00 13.02
C SER A 67 6.10 -25.67 13.77
N VAL A 68 7.13 -26.51 13.65
CA VAL A 68 8.45 -26.29 14.26
C VAL A 68 9.37 -25.50 13.31
N GLN A 69 9.21 -25.69 12.00
CA GLN A 69 10.03 -25.05 10.96
C GLN A 69 9.54 -23.65 10.58
N LEU A 70 8.27 -23.34 10.79
CA LEU A 70 7.72 -22.01 10.54
C LEU A 70 7.89 -21.11 11.76
N ILE A 71 8.02 -19.81 11.51
CA ILE A 71 7.83 -18.78 12.54
C ILE A 71 6.46 -18.92 13.21
N SER A 72 6.33 -18.40 14.42
CA SER A 72 5.06 -18.46 15.15
C SER A 72 3.94 -17.76 14.36
N PHE A 73 2.69 -18.22 14.53
CA PHE A 73 1.53 -17.62 13.86
C PHE A 73 1.46 -16.09 14.09
N ASP A 74 1.76 -15.63 15.31
CA ASP A 74 1.73 -14.21 15.65
C ASP A 74 2.80 -13.39 14.90
N GLU A 75 3.99 -13.94 14.67
CA GLU A 75 5.03 -13.31 13.86
C GLU A 75 4.65 -13.29 12.38
N MET A 76 4.11 -14.39 11.87
CA MET A 76 3.58 -14.46 10.51
C MET A 76 2.47 -13.45 10.28
N TYR A 77 1.56 -13.28 11.25
CA TYR A 77 0.50 -12.29 11.19
C TYR A 77 1.03 -10.86 11.18
N LYS A 78 2.06 -10.54 11.97
CA LYS A 78 2.71 -9.21 11.94
C LYS A 78 3.35 -8.92 10.58
N ILE A 79 4.03 -9.89 9.99
CA ILE A 79 4.60 -9.76 8.65
C ILE A 79 3.47 -9.59 7.62
N ALA A 80 2.43 -10.41 7.70
CA ALA A 80 1.27 -10.32 6.80
C ALA A 80 0.58 -8.96 6.90
N LEU A 81 0.42 -8.38 8.10
CA LEU A 81 -0.11 -7.02 8.25
C LEU A 81 0.75 -5.96 7.57
N ALA A 82 2.08 -6.11 7.61
CA ALA A 82 3.01 -5.16 7.01
C ALA A 82 3.04 -5.25 5.47
N TYR A 83 2.82 -6.43 4.90
CA TYR A 83 2.98 -6.67 3.47
C TYR A 83 1.68 -6.93 2.69
N SER A 84 0.57 -7.25 3.37
CA SER A 84 -0.71 -7.57 2.72
C SER A 84 -1.22 -6.41 1.84
N PRO A 85 -1.44 -6.64 0.54
CA PRO A 85 -2.01 -5.64 -0.35
C PRO A 85 -3.41 -5.18 0.06
N ALA A 86 -4.23 -6.09 0.61
CA ALA A 86 -5.60 -5.77 1.04
C ALA A 86 -5.61 -4.75 2.20
N VAL A 87 -4.76 -4.97 3.21
CA VAL A 87 -4.63 -4.03 4.35
C VAL A 87 -3.99 -2.71 3.91
N LYS A 88 -3.03 -2.74 2.98
CA LYS A 88 -2.45 -1.52 2.40
C LYS A 88 -3.49 -0.70 1.64
N PHE A 89 -4.35 -1.34 0.85
CA PHE A 89 -5.42 -0.66 0.13
C PHE A 89 -6.41 0.02 1.10
N GLU A 90 -6.88 -0.72 2.10
CA GLU A 90 -7.83 -0.18 3.09
C GLU A 90 -7.19 0.91 3.97
N SER A 91 -5.89 0.81 4.28
CA SER A 91 -5.18 1.86 5.02
C SER A 91 -4.95 3.13 4.18
N ALA A 92 -4.65 2.98 2.89
CA ALA A 92 -4.59 4.11 1.95
C ALA A 92 -5.96 4.79 1.80
N LEU A 93 -7.04 4.01 1.71
CA LEU A 93 -8.41 4.53 1.65
C LEU A 93 -8.77 5.31 2.92
N ALA A 94 -8.49 4.75 4.10
CA ALA A 94 -8.72 5.44 5.37
C ALA A 94 -7.94 6.77 5.46
N THR A 95 -6.69 6.78 4.97
CA THR A 95 -5.85 8.00 4.93
C THR A 95 -6.42 9.04 3.96
N ALA A 96 -6.91 8.62 2.78
CA ALA A 96 -7.54 9.51 1.81
C ALA A 96 -8.83 10.14 2.38
N GLN A 97 -9.64 9.37 3.09
CA GLN A 97 -10.87 9.86 3.73
C GLN A 97 -10.56 10.80 4.92
N GLN A 98 -9.49 10.54 5.66
CA GLN A 98 -9.00 11.45 6.68
C GLN A 98 -8.60 12.80 6.06
N ALA A 99 -7.87 12.78 4.95
CA ALA A 99 -7.49 13.99 4.22
C ALA A 99 -8.74 14.74 3.71
N ALA A 100 -9.74 14.04 3.19
CA ALA A 100 -11.00 14.64 2.76
C ALA A 100 -11.77 15.31 3.92
N TYR A 101 -11.78 14.69 5.11
CA TYR A 101 -12.37 15.29 6.31
C TYR A 101 -11.60 16.53 6.79
N GLN A 102 -10.28 16.55 6.71
CA GLN A 102 -9.50 17.75 7.03
C GLN A 102 -9.71 18.85 5.99
N LEU A 103 -9.81 18.48 4.70
CA LEU A 103 -10.11 19.42 3.63
C LEU A 103 -11.47 20.09 3.83
N SER A 104 -12.51 19.35 4.22
CA SER A 104 -13.84 19.93 4.48
C SER A 104 -13.82 20.91 5.66
N LYS A 105 -12.97 20.69 6.66
CA LYS A 105 -12.71 21.69 7.72
C LYS A 105 -11.98 22.91 7.21
N MET A 106 -10.96 22.74 6.38
CA MET A 106 -10.19 23.86 5.84
C MET A 106 -11.00 24.70 4.85
N GLN A 107 -11.95 24.10 4.14
CA GLN A 107 -12.88 24.82 3.27
C GLN A 107 -13.74 25.82 4.05
N LEU A 108 -14.01 25.60 5.33
CA LEU A 108 -14.66 26.60 6.19
C LEU A 108 -13.83 27.89 6.30
N LEU A 109 -12.51 27.77 6.26
CA LEU A 109 -11.57 28.89 6.33
C LEU A 109 -11.39 29.58 4.97
N ASN A 110 -11.73 28.92 3.86
CA ASN A 110 -11.55 29.45 2.50
C ASN A 110 -12.42 30.68 2.19
N ASN A 111 -13.46 30.91 2.99
CA ASN A 111 -14.34 32.06 2.89
C ASN A 111 -13.74 33.35 3.49
N VAL A 112 -12.56 33.24 4.11
CA VAL A 112 -11.80 34.36 4.68
C VAL A 112 -10.51 34.52 3.89
N GLY A 113 -10.44 35.55 3.03
CA GLY A 113 -9.28 35.81 2.19
C GLY A 113 -8.84 37.26 2.27
N GLY A 114 -7.54 37.50 2.43
CA GLY A 114 -6.96 38.82 2.17
C GLY A 114 -6.76 38.99 0.66
N PHE A 115 -7.08 40.16 0.13
CA PHE A 115 -6.75 40.51 -1.25
C PHE A 115 -5.87 41.75 -1.27
N ALA A 116 -4.88 41.72 -2.16
CA ALA A 116 -4.05 42.87 -2.50
C ALA A 116 -4.02 42.95 -4.03
N ASN A 117 -4.72 43.95 -4.56
CA ASN A 117 -4.79 44.18 -5.99
C ASN A 117 -4.10 45.50 -6.31
N TYR A 118 -3.29 45.49 -7.37
CA TYR A 118 -2.72 46.70 -7.95
C TYR A 118 -3.26 46.84 -9.36
N SER A 119 -4.02 47.91 -9.62
CA SER A 119 -4.57 48.20 -10.94
C SER A 119 -3.90 49.45 -11.50
N MET A 120 -3.48 49.36 -12.75
CA MET A 120 -2.87 50.45 -13.52
C MET A 120 -3.56 50.51 -14.89
N GLY A 121 -4.15 51.65 -15.21
CA GLY A 121 -4.93 51.85 -16.45
C GLY A 121 -5.84 53.07 -16.39
N ASN A 122 -6.23 53.59 -17.56
CA ASN A 122 -7.16 54.72 -17.69
C ASN A 122 -8.59 54.23 -17.41
N GLN A 123 -9.13 54.53 -16.22
CA GLN A 123 -10.51 54.21 -15.84
C GLN A 123 -11.37 55.44 -16.10
N ALA A 124 -11.85 55.60 -17.33
CA ALA A 124 -12.86 56.60 -17.61
C ALA A 124 -14.17 56.15 -16.95
N ILE A 125 -14.54 56.76 -15.82
CA ILE A 125 -15.89 56.61 -15.26
C ILE A 125 -16.84 57.26 -16.25
N LEU A 126 -17.64 56.46 -16.96
CA LEU A 126 -18.80 56.94 -17.71
C LEU A 126 -19.85 57.38 -16.68
N SER A 127 -19.66 58.59 -16.15
CA SER A 127 -20.66 59.27 -15.35
C SER A 127 -21.80 59.63 -16.28
N THR A 128 -22.98 59.03 -16.11
CA THR A 128 -24.21 59.38 -16.82
C THR A 128 -24.81 60.72 -16.36
N GLY A 129 -23.95 61.67 -15.96
CA GLY A 129 -24.30 63.07 -15.72
C GLY A 129 -24.21 63.87 -17.01
N THR A 130 -25.22 64.69 -17.28
CA THR A 130 -25.43 65.51 -18.48
C THR A 130 -24.46 66.69 -18.63
N SER A 131 -23.16 66.48 -18.42
CA SER A 131 -22.13 67.51 -18.58
C SER A 131 -20.88 66.93 -19.25
N ALA A 132 -20.73 67.23 -20.55
CA ALA A 132 -19.67 66.73 -21.42
C ALA A 132 -18.24 67.21 -21.07
N ASN A 133 -18.09 68.07 -20.06
CA ASN A 133 -16.80 68.57 -19.58
C ASN A 133 -16.37 67.98 -18.22
N ASP A 134 -17.17 67.11 -17.60
CA ASP A 134 -16.81 66.41 -16.37
C ASP A 134 -16.30 65.00 -16.67
N GLN A 135 -15.44 64.89 -17.69
CA GLN A 135 -14.65 63.69 -17.86
C GLN A 135 -13.55 63.75 -16.80
N LEU A 136 -13.88 63.32 -15.57
CA LEU A 136 -12.88 62.98 -14.56
C LEU A 136 -11.93 61.96 -15.19
N GLY A 137 -10.83 62.44 -15.73
CA GLY A 137 -9.71 61.64 -16.20
C GLY A 137 -9.11 60.92 -15.00
N GLN A 138 -9.73 59.81 -14.63
CA GLN A 138 -9.27 58.94 -13.56
C GLN A 138 -8.13 58.10 -14.10
N ILE A 139 -6.92 58.66 -14.05
CA ILE A 139 -5.70 57.84 -13.97
C ILE A 139 -5.77 57.13 -12.61
N SER A 140 -6.46 56.00 -12.59
CA SER A 140 -6.77 55.23 -11.39
C SER A 140 -5.68 54.18 -11.17
N ASN A 141 -4.47 54.66 -10.87
CA ASN A 141 -3.42 53.81 -10.30
C ASN A 141 -3.75 53.65 -8.82
N GLY A 142 -4.37 52.51 -8.47
CA GLY A 142 -4.88 52.27 -7.13
C GLY A 142 -4.34 50.97 -6.56
N TYR A 143 -3.84 51.02 -5.33
CA TYR A 143 -3.62 49.84 -4.50
C TYR A 143 -4.90 49.57 -3.71
N ARG A 144 -5.49 48.39 -3.89
CA ARG A 144 -6.63 47.94 -3.08
C ARG A 144 -6.18 46.78 -2.22
N VAL A 145 -6.00 47.06 -0.93
CA VAL A 145 -5.81 46.03 0.10
C VAL A 145 -7.08 45.95 0.90
N GLY A 146 -7.60 44.75 1.10
CA GLY A 146 -8.79 44.52 1.90
C GLY A 146 -8.92 43.07 2.30
N PHE A 147 -9.87 42.83 3.20
CA PHE A 147 -10.29 41.48 3.57
C PHE A 147 -11.63 41.23 2.89
N ASN A 148 -11.76 40.08 2.23
CA ASN A 148 -13.02 39.59 1.71
C ASN A 148 -13.53 38.50 2.65
N LEU A 149 -14.74 38.71 3.17
CA LEU A 149 -15.50 37.70 3.89
C LEU A 149 -16.73 37.37 3.04
N SER A 150 -16.74 36.19 2.44
CA SER A 150 -17.87 35.71 1.64
C SER A 150 -18.61 34.63 2.41
N VAL A 151 -19.75 34.97 3.01
CA VAL A 151 -20.60 33.99 3.71
C VAL A 151 -21.76 33.59 2.79
N SER A 152 -21.74 32.38 2.27
CA SER A 152 -22.86 31.84 1.49
C SER A 152 -23.91 31.25 2.43
N ILE A 153 -25.21 31.35 2.11
CA ILE A 153 -26.29 30.68 2.87
C ILE A 153 -26.07 29.15 2.90
N HIS A 154 -25.53 28.59 1.82
CA HIS A 154 -25.07 27.19 1.74
C HIS A 154 -24.07 26.85 2.86
N ASP A 155 -23.20 27.80 3.22
CA ASP A 155 -22.16 27.56 4.21
C ASP A 155 -22.71 27.40 5.64
N ILE A 156 -23.89 27.96 5.91
CA ILE A 156 -24.54 27.92 7.22
C ILE A 156 -25.35 26.63 7.40
N PHE A 157 -26.07 26.19 6.35
CA PHE A 157 -26.99 25.06 6.46
C PHE A 157 -26.42 23.73 5.94
N ALA A 158 -25.67 23.72 4.83
CA ALA A 158 -25.22 22.50 4.20
C ALA A 158 -23.85 22.02 4.71
N ARG A 159 -22.92 22.94 5.04
CA ARG A 159 -21.56 22.58 5.47
C ARG A 159 -21.49 21.73 6.74
N PRO A 160 -22.28 21.99 7.80
CA PRO A 160 -22.27 21.11 8.97
C PRO A 160 -22.67 19.68 8.61
N GLN A 161 -23.58 19.51 7.64
CA GLN A 161 -24.00 18.20 7.14
C GLN A 161 -22.90 17.55 6.30
N GLU A 162 -22.22 18.29 5.43
CA GLU A 162 -21.06 17.81 4.65
C GLU A 162 -19.92 17.34 5.57
N ILE A 163 -19.60 18.11 6.62
CA ILE A 163 -18.58 17.73 7.62
C ILE A 163 -19.02 16.50 8.40
N LYS A 164 -20.29 16.42 8.80
CA LYS A 164 -20.84 15.24 9.49
C LYS A 164 -20.78 13.99 8.60
N LEU A 165 -21.09 14.14 7.32
CA LEU A 165 -20.97 13.07 6.33
C LEU A 165 -19.52 12.63 6.18
N ALA A 166 -18.58 13.57 5.96
CA ALA A 166 -17.16 13.28 5.84
C ALA A 166 -16.56 12.63 7.10
N ARG A 167 -17.07 12.99 8.28
CA ARG A 167 -16.72 12.33 9.54
C ARG A 167 -17.25 10.90 9.60
N ALA A 168 -18.52 10.70 9.29
CA ALA A 168 -19.15 9.39 9.30
C ALA A 168 -18.50 8.45 8.28
N THR A 169 -18.15 8.94 7.09
CA THR A 169 -17.42 8.15 6.10
C THR A 169 -16.01 7.81 6.58
N PHE A 170 -15.28 8.75 7.21
CA PHE A 170 -13.99 8.45 7.82
C PHE A 170 -14.09 7.36 8.91
N GLU A 171 -15.04 7.49 9.84
CA GLU A 171 -15.28 6.50 10.90
C GLU A 171 -15.65 5.13 10.32
N ALA A 172 -16.54 5.07 9.32
CA ALA A 172 -16.90 3.83 8.63
C ALA A 172 -15.71 3.16 7.92
N ASN A 173 -14.84 3.95 7.27
CA ASN A 173 -13.63 3.41 6.62
C ASN A 173 -12.59 2.95 7.65
N ALA A 174 -12.51 3.59 8.82
CA ALA A 174 -11.66 3.12 9.91
C ALA A 174 -12.11 1.75 10.44
N GLU A 175 -13.42 1.54 10.63
CA GLU A 175 -13.95 0.22 11.00
C GLU A 175 -13.74 -0.80 9.88
N ARG A 176 -13.95 -0.43 8.62
CA ARG A 176 -13.68 -1.29 7.46
C ARG A 176 -12.23 -1.79 7.44
N LYS A 177 -11.27 -0.92 7.73
CA LYS A 177 -9.86 -1.31 7.88
C LYS A 177 -9.69 -2.35 8.98
N ARG A 178 -10.30 -2.16 10.16
CA ARG A 178 -10.23 -3.15 11.25
C ARG A 178 -10.87 -4.48 10.87
N THR A 179 -12.00 -4.45 10.16
CA THR A 179 -12.62 -5.67 9.63
C THR A 179 -11.68 -6.39 8.66
N ALA A 180 -10.97 -5.66 7.79
CA ALA A 180 -9.99 -6.24 6.89
C ALA A 180 -8.81 -6.88 7.63
N GLU A 181 -8.33 -6.28 8.74
CA GLU A 181 -7.29 -6.88 9.60
C GLU A 181 -7.77 -8.17 10.28
N ILE A 182 -9.00 -8.16 10.82
CA ILE A 182 -9.61 -9.35 11.43
C ILE A 182 -9.80 -10.46 10.38
N GLN A 183 -10.26 -10.09 9.18
CA GLN A 183 -10.46 -11.02 8.08
C GLN A 183 -9.13 -11.64 7.65
N LEU A 184 -8.07 -10.82 7.51
CA LEU A 184 -6.73 -11.29 7.22
C LEU A 184 -6.26 -12.30 8.28
N LYS A 185 -6.47 -12.00 9.57
CA LYS A 185 -6.10 -12.91 10.66
C LYS A 185 -6.80 -14.26 10.55
N ARG A 186 -8.11 -14.24 10.29
CA ARG A 186 -8.93 -15.46 10.14
C ARG A 186 -8.48 -16.30 8.96
N ASP A 187 -8.27 -15.66 7.81
CA ASP A 187 -7.91 -16.35 6.58
C ASP A 187 -6.49 -16.92 6.67
N LEU A 188 -5.55 -16.16 7.26
CA LEU A 188 -4.20 -16.64 7.55
C LEU A 188 -4.23 -17.84 8.51
N PHE A 189 -5.07 -17.79 9.54
CA PHE A 189 -5.23 -18.90 10.47
C PHE A 189 -5.74 -20.16 9.76
N ASN A 190 -6.77 -20.03 8.93
CA ASN A 190 -7.30 -21.18 8.16
C ASN A 190 -6.23 -21.76 7.23
N LEU A 191 -5.51 -20.92 6.48
CA LEU A 191 -4.41 -21.37 5.61
C LEU A 191 -3.30 -22.08 6.38
N TYR A 192 -2.94 -21.57 7.55
CA TYR A 192 -1.95 -22.19 8.43
C TYR A 192 -2.41 -23.58 8.89
N GLN A 193 -3.67 -23.71 9.31
CA GLN A 193 -4.25 -24.98 9.73
C GLN A 193 -4.37 -25.97 8.57
N ASP A 194 -4.75 -25.50 7.38
CA ASP A 194 -4.83 -26.31 6.16
C ASP A 194 -3.46 -26.83 5.73
N LEU A 195 -2.41 -26.01 5.89
CA LEU A 195 -1.03 -26.42 5.65
C LEU A 195 -0.62 -27.55 6.60
N LEU A 196 -0.83 -27.39 7.91
CA LEU A 196 -0.53 -28.42 8.91
C LEU A 196 -1.30 -29.72 8.64
N LEU A 197 -2.58 -29.60 8.30
CA LEU A 197 -3.41 -30.75 7.96
C LEU A 197 -2.88 -31.47 6.71
N SER A 198 -2.57 -30.73 5.66
CA SER A 198 -2.05 -31.30 4.40
C SER A 198 -0.72 -32.02 4.60
N GLN A 199 0.15 -31.52 5.48
CA GLN A 199 1.38 -32.22 5.86
C GLN A 199 1.08 -33.55 6.56
N ARG A 200 0.19 -33.55 7.57
CA ARG A 200 -0.18 -34.77 8.30
C ARG A 200 -0.77 -35.81 7.37
N VAL A 201 -1.65 -35.39 6.46
CA VAL A 201 -2.22 -36.27 5.43
C VAL A 201 -1.12 -36.83 4.54
N LEU A 202 -0.18 -36.01 4.05
CA LEU A 202 0.95 -36.47 3.26
C LEU A 202 1.79 -37.51 3.99
N GLN A 203 2.11 -37.29 5.28
CA GLN A 203 2.87 -38.26 6.08
C GLN A 203 2.13 -39.59 6.24
N ILE A 204 0.81 -39.56 6.45
CA ILE A 204 -0.01 -40.78 6.51
C ILE A 204 0.02 -41.52 5.17
N ARG A 205 -0.14 -40.79 4.05
CA ARG A 205 -0.11 -41.39 2.70
C ARG A 205 1.26 -41.97 2.34
N LEU A 206 2.36 -41.33 2.75
CA LEU A 206 3.70 -41.86 2.55
C LEU A 206 3.92 -43.18 3.31
N ARG A 207 3.40 -43.30 4.54
CA ARG A 207 3.46 -44.56 5.32
C ARG A 207 2.59 -45.64 4.67
N ASP A 208 1.41 -45.27 4.17
CA ASP A 208 0.51 -46.18 3.47
C ASP A 208 1.11 -46.71 2.15
N ASP A 209 1.80 -45.86 1.38
CA ASP A 209 2.51 -46.27 0.16
C ASP A 209 3.67 -47.22 0.45
N GLN A 210 4.43 -46.99 1.54
CA GLN A 210 5.46 -47.93 1.98
C GLN A 210 4.89 -49.29 2.38
N SER A 211 3.76 -49.30 3.09
CA SER A 211 3.05 -50.53 3.47
C SER A 211 2.52 -51.27 2.23
N SER A 212 1.91 -50.54 1.30
CA SER A 212 1.38 -51.07 0.05
C SER A 212 2.48 -51.62 -0.86
N LEU A 213 3.64 -50.96 -0.93
CA LEU A 213 4.82 -51.45 -1.64
C LEU A 213 5.36 -52.75 -1.03
N ALA A 214 5.40 -52.84 0.31
CA ALA A 214 5.82 -54.07 0.98
C ALA A 214 4.85 -55.22 0.69
N ALA A 215 3.55 -54.98 0.76
CA ALA A 215 2.52 -55.97 0.42
C ALA A 215 2.60 -56.40 -1.05
N TYR A 216 2.81 -55.47 -1.98
CA TYR A 216 3.02 -55.76 -3.40
C TYR A 216 4.23 -56.67 -3.62
N ARG A 217 5.38 -56.36 -3.01
CA ARG A 217 6.59 -57.18 -3.11
C ARG A 217 6.42 -58.59 -2.54
N ILE A 218 5.70 -58.72 -1.41
CA ILE A 218 5.38 -60.03 -0.83
C ILE A 218 4.52 -60.83 -1.81
N ALA A 219 3.48 -60.20 -2.38
CA ALA A 219 2.61 -60.84 -3.36
C ALA A 219 3.36 -61.27 -4.62
N GLU A 220 4.29 -60.46 -5.14
CA GLU A 220 5.15 -60.87 -6.27
C GLU A 220 5.96 -62.13 -5.95
N VAL A 221 6.57 -62.19 -4.77
CA VAL A 221 7.37 -63.34 -4.33
C VAL A 221 6.49 -64.58 -4.12
N GLU A 222 5.28 -64.43 -3.57
CA GLU A 222 4.35 -65.53 -3.38
C GLU A 222 3.75 -66.04 -4.70
N MET A 223 3.52 -65.15 -5.67
CA MET A 223 3.06 -65.50 -7.01
C MET A 223 4.14 -66.29 -7.75
N GLN A 224 5.40 -65.86 -7.67
CA GLN A 224 6.54 -66.60 -8.25
C GLN A 224 6.69 -68.01 -7.65
N LYS A 225 6.31 -68.18 -6.38
CA LYS A 225 6.28 -69.48 -5.69
C LYS A 225 4.99 -70.28 -5.94
N GLY A 226 4.07 -69.76 -6.74
CA GLY A 226 2.78 -70.38 -7.03
C GLY A 226 1.81 -70.47 -5.84
N LYS A 227 2.04 -69.67 -4.79
CA LYS A 227 1.24 -69.72 -3.55
C LYS A 227 -0.05 -68.88 -3.61
N ILE A 228 -0.11 -67.90 -4.51
CA ILE A 228 -1.28 -67.03 -4.70
C ILE A 228 -1.74 -67.05 -6.16
N THR A 229 -3.01 -66.72 -6.39
CA THR A 229 -3.57 -66.61 -7.73
C THR A 229 -3.08 -65.33 -8.43
N PRO A 230 -2.97 -65.33 -9.78
CA PRO A 230 -2.63 -64.11 -10.53
C PRO A 230 -3.60 -62.95 -10.29
N GLU A 231 -4.88 -63.26 -10.04
CA GLU A 231 -5.89 -62.26 -9.70
C GLU A 231 -5.59 -61.56 -8.36
N ALA A 232 -5.16 -62.30 -7.34
CA ALA A 232 -4.76 -61.73 -6.06
C ALA A 232 -3.51 -60.81 -6.19
N ALA A 233 -2.55 -61.21 -7.03
CA ALA A 233 -1.38 -60.38 -7.33
C ALA A 233 -1.76 -59.09 -8.09
N ALA A 234 -2.65 -59.19 -9.08
CA ALA A 234 -3.17 -58.03 -9.82
C ALA A 234 -3.90 -57.04 -8.89
N ASN A 235 -4.71 -57.54 -7.96
CA ASN A 235 -5.38 -56.70 -6.96
C ASN A 235 -4.40 -55.94 -6.07
N ASN A 236 -3.30 -56.57 -5.63
CA ASN A 236 -2.25 -55.89 -4.86
C ASN A 236 -1.48 -54.87 -5.71
N SER A 237 -1.24 -55.15 -6.99
CA SER A 237 -0.67 -54.17 -7.93
C SER A 237 -1.56 -52.93 -8.08
N SER A 238 -2.86 -53.11 -8.25
CA SER A 238 -3.82 -52.01 -8.37
C SER A 238 -3.87 -51.17 -7.10
N ARG A 239 -3.86 -51.80 -5.91
CA ARG A 239 -3.79 -51.10 -4.62
C ARG A 239 -2.51 -50.27 -4.46
N TYR A 240 -1.37 -50.81 -4.88
CA TYR A 240 -0.11 -50.06 -4.86
C TYR A 240 -0.15 -48.86 -5.83
N ALA A 241 -0.66 -49.04 -7.05
CA ALA A 241 -0.82 -47.95 -8.01
C ALA A 241 -1.78 -46.85 -7.51
N GLU A 242 -2.85 -47.24 -6.82
CA GLU A 242 -3.79 -46.31 -6.18
C GLU A 242 -3.12 -45.54 -5.03
N SER A 243 -2.45 -46.23 -4.10
CA SER A 243 -1.75 -45.58 -2.98
C SER A 243 -0.74 -44.55 -3.48
N ARG A 244 0.06 -44.92 -4.50
CA ARG A 244 1.01 -44.01 -5.15
C ARG A 244 0.35 -42.78 -5.77
N THR A 245 -0.80 -42.96 -6.41
CA THR A 245 -1.58 -41.84 -6.96
C THR A 245 -2.05 -40.90 -5.84
N THR A 246 -2.53 -41.44 -4.72
CA THR A 246 -2.98 -40.62 -3.58
C THR A 246 -1.83 -39.87 -2.91
N VAL A 247 -0.61 -40.42 -2.89
CA VAL A 247 0.59 -39.72 -2.42
C VAL A 247 0.90 -38.50 -3.29
N GLU A 248 0.90 -38.66 -4.61
CA GLU A 248 1.17 -37.54 -5.52
C GLU A 248 0.10 -36.44 -5.44
N GLN A 249 -1.16 -36.82 -5.23
CA GLN A 249 -2.24 -35.87 -4.94
C GLN A 249 -2.00 -35.12 -3.63
N ALA A 250 -1.63 -35.83 -2.55
CA ALA A 250 -1.34 -35.23 -1.25
C ALA A 250 -0.13 -34.28 -1.31
N LYS A 251 0.94 -34.65 -2.04
CA LYS A 251 2.10 -33.77 -2.31
C LYS A 251 1.67 -32.51 -3.03
N THR A 252 0.87 -32.65 -4.08
CA THR A 252 0.36 -31.51 -4.85
C THR A 252 -0.45 -30.56 -3.97
N GLN A 253 -1.33 -31.09 -3.12
CA GLN A 253 -2.13 -30.28 -2.21
C GLN A 253 -1.26 -29.54 -1.18
N PHE A 254 -0.25 -30.22 -0.64
CA PHE A 254 0.70 -29.63 0.28
C PHE A 254 1.46 -28.45 -0.34
N ILE A 255 1.97 -28.64 -1.57
CA ILE A 255 2.67 -27.58 -2.33
C ILE A 255 1.73 -26.40 -2.62
N LYS A 256 0.48 -26.66 -3.01
CA LYS A 256 -0.52 -25.61 -3.22
C LYS A 256 -0.78 -24.79 -1.95
N ASN A 257 -0.89 -25.44 -0.80
CA ASN A 257 -1.11 -24.76 0.47
C ASN A 257 0.09 -23.88 0.87
N ILE A 258 1.32 -24.32 0.56
CA ILE A 258 2.52 -23.49 0.70
C ILE A 258 2.41 -22.21 -0.13
N TYR A 259 2.15 -22.33 -1.43
CA TYR A 259 2.08 -21.17 -2.31
C TYR A 259 0.91 -20.24 -1.96
N ALA A 260 -0.22 -20.80 -1.51
CA ALA A 260 -1.34 -20.00 -1.02
C ALA A 260 -0.94 -19.17 0.20
N LEU A 261 -0.16 -19.73 1.13
CA LEU A 261 0.35 -19.01 2.28
C LEU A 261 1.32 -17.89 1.88
N GLU A 262 2.25 -18.16 0.95
CA GLU A 262 3.18 -17.15 0.42
C GLU A 262 2.45 -15.95 -0.19
N LEU A 263 1.43 -16.23 -1.02
CA LEU A 263 0.65 -15.19 -1.69
C LEU A 263 -0.10 -14.32 -0.67
N PHE A 264 -0.62 -14.93 0.40
CA PHE A 264 -1.42 -14.25 1.40
C PHE A 264 -0.57 -13.38 2.35
N VAL A 265 0.61 -13.88 2.73
CA VAL A 265 1.57 -13.13 3.57
C VAL A 265 2.29 -12.06 2.73
N GLY A 266 2.42 -12.26 1.42
CA GLY A 266 3.08 -11.34 0.49
C GLY A 266 4.61 -11.38 0.58
N VAL A 267 5.15 -12.47 1.14
CA VAL A 267 6.59 -12.66 1.39
C VAL A 267 6.96 -14.09 1.02
N PRO A 268 8.10 -14.33 0.34
CA PRO A 268 8.53 -15.69 0.01
C PRO A 268 8.74 -16.53 1.27
N ILE A 269 8.40 -17.81 1.23
CA ILE A 269 8.40 -18.70 2.40
C ILE A 269 9.78 -18.86 3.05
N ARG A 270 10.83 -18.55 2.30
CA ARG A 270 12.22 -18.50 2.80
C ARG A 270 12.41 -17.55 3.98
N GLN A 271 11.63 -16.48 4.03
CA GLN A 271 11.64 -15.52 5.14
C GLN A 271 10.72 -15.94 6.30
N LEU A 272 9.90 -16.97 6.09
CA LEU A 272 8.98 -17.55 7.09
C LEU A 272 9.57 -18.80 7.77
N LYS A 273 10.74 -19.25 7.32
CA LYS A 273 11.49 -20.34 7.94
C LYS A 273 12.19 -19.83 9.20
N ARG A 274 11.97 -20.51 10.33
CA ARG A 274 12.72 -20.30 11.55
C ARG A 274 14.16 -20.78 11.33
N ILE A 275 15.14 -19.89 11.55
CA ILE A 275 16.57 -20.20 11.44
C ILE A 275 16.94 -21.29 12.46
#